data_AF-A0A535XTH5-F1
#
_entry.id   AF-A0A535XTH5-F1
#
_cell.length_a   1.000
_cell.length_b   1.000
_cell.length_c   1.000
_cell.angle_alpha   90.00
_cell.angle_beta   90.00
_cell.angle_gamma   90.00
#
_symmetry.space_group_name_H-M   'P 1'
#
loop_
_entity.id
_entity.type
_entity.pdbx_description
1 polymer ?
#
loop_
_entity_poly.entity_id
_entity_poly.type
_entity_poly.pdbx_seq_one_letter_code
_entity_poly.pdbx_strand_id
1 'polypeptide(L)'
;MALSRSRNLAAVVLIVALALGVGSSAVLAPEADALVSISTLTVVDGAVLISHRGADFTPARDGDVLNAGDTIRTGTGAAAEITYFEGSSV
;
A
#
# COMPACT_ATOMS: atom_id res chain seq x y z
N MET A 1 -15.12 -49.36 26.27
CA MET A 1 -15.37 -48.87 24.90
C MET A 1 -16.00 -47.46 24.81
N ALA A 2 -16.26 -46.75 25.92
CA ALA A 2 -16.86 -45.40 25.89
C ALA A 2 -15.84 -44.23 25.78
N LEU A 3 -14.63 -44.39 26.33
CA LEU A 3 -13.59 -43.33 26.32
C LEU A 3 -12.98 -43.06 24.94
N SER A 4 -12.97 -44.04 24.02
CA SER A 4 -12.46 -43.82 22.66
C SER A 4 -13.43 -43.00 21.81
N ARG A 5 -14.75 -43.16 22.01
CA ARG A 5 -15.78 -42.39 21.30
C ARG A 5 -15.77 -40.92 21.73
N SER A 6 -15.63 -40.63 23.02
CA SER A 6 -15.57 -39.25 23.51
C SER A 6 -14.29 -38.53 23.06
N ARG A 7 -13.15 -39.23 23.06
CA ARG A 7 -11.88 -38.70 22.56
C ARG A 7 -11.91 -38.41 21.06
N ASN A 8 -12.58 -39.26 20.28
CA ASN A 8 -12.74 -39.05 18.83
C ASN A 8 -13.68 -37.87 18.55
N LEU A 9 -14.75 -37.71 19.33
CA LEU A 9 -15.66 -36.56 19.24
C LEU A 9 -14.95 -35.24 19.53
N ALA A 10 -14.14 -35.19 20.60
CA ALA A 10 -13.36 -34.02 20.95
C ALA A 10 -12.34 -33.63 19.85
N ALA A 11 -11.69 -34.63 19.23
CA ALA A 11 -10.76 -34.41 18.13
C ALA A 11 -11.45 -33.84 16.88
N VAL A 12 -12.63 -34.35 16.54
CA VAL A 12 -13.42 -33.83 15.39
C VAL A 12 -13.85 -32.39 15.64
N VAL A 13 -14.34 -32.08 16.84
CA VAL A 13 -14.75 -30.70 17.20
C VAL A 13 -13.55 -29.75 17.12
N LEU A 14 -12.38 -30.16 17.59
CA LEU A 14 -11.15 -29.35 17.53
C LEU A 14 -10.71 -29.09 16.09
N ILE A 15 -10.75 -30.09 15.21
CA ILE A 15 -10.39 -29.95 13.79
C ILE A 15 -11.37 -29.02 13.07
N VAL A 16 -12.68 -29.16 13.32
CA VAL A 16 -13.70 -28.28 12.74
C VAL A 16 -13.54 -26.84 13.23
N ALA A 17 -13.29 -26.64 14.53
CA ALA A 17 -13.04 -25.32 15.10
C ALA A 17 -11.79 -24.66 14.50
N LEU A 18 -10.71 -25.42 14.29
CA LEU A 18 -9.48 -24.91 13.69
C LEU A 18 -9.66 -24.56 12.21
N ALA A 19 -10.36 -25.41 11.45
CA ALA A 19 -10.66 -25.15 10.03
C ALA A 19 -11.54 -23.91 9.83
N LEU A 20 -12.54 -23.70 10.69
CA LEU A 20 -13.41 -22.52 10.64
C LEU A 20 -12.71 -21.24 11.17
N GLY A 21 -11.85 -21.38 12.18
CA GLY A 21 -11.10 -20.27 12.75
C GLY A 21 -10.02 -19.71 11.84
N VAL A 22 -9.32 -20.58 11.09
CA VAL A 22 -8.27 -20.19 10.14
C VAL A 22 -8.84 -19.79 8.77
N GLY A 23 -10.01 -20.32 8.39
CA GLY A 23 -10.65 -20.01 7.10
C GLY A 23 -11.32 -18.63 7.03
N SER A 24 -11.50 -17.94 8.16
CA SER A 24 -12.27 -16.69 8.24
C SER A 24 -11.41 -15.41 8.12
N SER A 25 -10.08 -15.51 8.10
CA SER A 25 -9.19 -14.36 7.94
C SER A 25 -8.98 -13.91 6.48
N ALA A 26 -9.69 -14.49 5.50
CA ALA A 26 -9.57 -14.13 4.09
C ALA A 26 -10.71 -13.23 3.55
N VAL A 27 -11.75 -12.95 4.35
CA VAL A 27 -12.95 -12.21 3.87
C VAL A 27 -12.95 -10.73 4.28
N LEU A 28 -12.01 -10.33 5.12
CA LEU A 28 -11.74 -8.94 5.46
C LEU A 28 -10.25 -8.67 5.25
N ALA A 29 -9.74 -8.99 4.07
CA ALA A 29 -8.72 -8.11 3.53
C ALA A 29 -9.50 -6.88 3.07
N PRO A 30 -9.35 -5.69 3.72
CA PRO A 30 -9.42 -4.48 2.92
C PRO A 30 -8.51 -4.78 1.74
N GLU A 31 -8.95 -4.41 0.54
CA GLU A 31 -8.07 -4.12 -0.58
C GLU A 31 -6.67 -3.89 -0.02
N ALA A 32 -5.72 -4.79 -0.30
CA ALA A 32 -4.33 -4.49 -0.06
C ALA A 32 -3.98 -3.42 -1.11
N ASP A 33 -4.62 -2.27 -0.97
CA ASP A 33 -4.32 -0.99 -1.56
C ASP A 33 -2.86 -0.87 -1.23
N ALA A 34 -2.03 -1.03 -2.26
CA ALA A 34 -0.61 -1.29 -2.12
C ALA A 34 -0.07 -0.29 -1.10
N LEU A 35 0.20 -0.78 0.12
CA LEU A 35 0.44 0.06 1.31
C LEU A 35 1.66 0.97 1.16
N VAL A 36 2.34 0.89 0.01
CA VAL A 36 3.54 1.61 -0.36
C VAL A 36 3.61 1.77 -1.91
N SER A 37 2.56 2.21 -2.59
CA SER A 37 2.73 2.78 -3.95
C SER A 37 3.41 4.15 -3.83
N ILE A 38 4.70 4.12 -3.46
CA ILE A 38 5.55 5.29 -3.34
C ILE A 38 6.12 5.58 -4.73
N SER A 39 5.76 6.73 -5.28
CA SER A 39 6.50 7.30 -6.41
C SER A 39 7.52 8.30 -5.88
N THR A 40 8.63 8.46 -6.58
CA THR A 40 9.66 9.45 -6.26
C THR A 40 9.76 10.48 -7.37
N LEU A 41 9.93 11.74 -6.98
CA LEU A 41 10.19 12.83 -7.91
C LEU A 41 11.70 13.07 -8.04
N THR A 42 12.16 13.30 -9.27
CA THR A 42 13.48 13.85 -9.59
C THR A 42 13.29 15.17 -10.33
N VAL A 43 13.94 16.24 -9.86
CA VAL A 43 13.94 17.55 -10.51
C VAL A 43 15.06 17.57 -11.55
N VAL A 44 14.69 17.57 -12.83
CA VAL A 44 15.64 17.52 -13.94
C VAL A 44 16.19 18.92 -14.23
N ASP A 45 15.32 19.92 -14.26
CA ASP A 45 15.70 21.32 -14.46
C ASP A 45 14.63 22.28 -13.92
N GLY A 46 15.07 23.47 -13.52
CA GLY A 46 14.19 24.56 -13.10
C GLY A 46 13.48 24.35 -11.75
N ALA A 47 12.44 25.17 -11.53
CA ALA A 47 11.70 25.19 -10.28
C ALA A 47 10.47 24.27 -10.35
N VAL A 48 10.40 23.32 -9.43
CA VAL A 48 9.27 22.39 -9.28
C VAL A 48 8.70 22.56 -7.88
N LEU A 49 7.38 22.59 -7.78
CA LEU A 49 6.65 22.71 -6.52
C LEU A 49 5.73 21.51 -6.32
N ILE A 50 5.61 21.04 -5.08
CA ILE A 50 4.70 19.97 -4.68
C ILE A 50 3.69 20.53 -3.67
N SER A 51 2.43 20.12 -3.79
CA SER A 51 1.40 20.26 -2.78
C SER A 51 0.91 18.86 -2.38
N HIS A 52 1.09 18.52 -1.11
CA HIS A 52 0.63 17.24 -0.58
C HIS A 52 -0.83 17.32 -0.14
N ARG A 53 -1.71 16.54 -0.78
CA ARG A 53 -3.15 16.49 -0.48
C ARG A 53 -3.83 17.88 -0.32
N GLY A 54 -3.45 18.84 -1.16
CA GLY A 54 -4.00 20.19 -1.14
C GLY A 54 -3.43 21.13 -0.09
N ALA A 55 -2.32 20.75 0.57
CA ALA A 55 -1.52 21.66 1.39
C ALA A 55 -0.85 22.77 0.54
N ASP A 56 -0.18 23.71 1.20
CA ASP A 56 0.57 24.74 0.50
C ASP A 56 1.68 24.15 -0.39
N PHE A 57 1.97 24.84 -1.48
CA PHE A 57 3.03 24.44 -2.40
C PHE A 57 4.40 24.68 -1.77
N THR A 58 5.21 23.63 -1.69
CA THR A 58 6.60 23.67 -1.24
C THR A 58 7.56 23.35 -2.38
N PRO A 59 8.78 23.91 -2.38
CA PRO A 59 9.82 23.54 -3.34
C PRO A 59 10.10 22.04 -3.29
N ALA A 60 10.01 21.41 -4.45
CA ALA A 60 10.32 20.00 -4.62
C ALA A 60 11.83 19.76 -4.65
N ARG A 61 12.23 18.56 -4.25
CA ARG A 61 13.61 18.10 -4.19
C ARG A 61 13.71 16.69 -4.76
N ASP A 62 14.92 16.33 -5.17
CA ASP A 62 15.21 14.98 -5.63
C ASP A 62 14.96 13.95 -4.53
N GLY A 63 14.26 12.89 -4.90
CA GLY A 63 13.86 11.83 -3.98
C GLY A 63 12.62 12.16 -3.14
N ASP A 64 11.95 13.29 -3.39
CA ASP A 64 10.68 13.59 -2.73
C ASP A 64 9.65 12.50 -3.05
N VAL A 65 8.98 12.03 -2.00
CA VAL A 65 7.97 10.98 -2.11
C VAL A 65 6.64 11.60 -2.48
N LEU A 66 6.08 11.10 -3.58
CA LEU A 66 4.76 11.46 -4.08
C LEU A 66 3.75 10.40 -3.67
N ASN A 67 2.61 10.89 -3.20
CA ASN A 67 1.43 10.09 -2.88
C ASN A 67 0.31 10.39 -3.88
N ALA A 68 -0.62 9.44 -4.01
CA ALA A 68 -1.84 9.68 -4.76
C ALA A 68 -2.60 10.90 -4.20
N GLY A 69 -2.96 11.82 -5.09
CA GLY A 69 -3.61 13.09 -4.74
C GLY A 69 -2.66 14.27 -4.55
N ASP A 70 -1.35 14.06 -4.64
CA ASP A 70 -0.39 15.17 -4.64
C ASP A 70 -0.45 15.93 -5.97
N THR A 71 -0.24 17.25 -5.90
CA THR A 71 -0.21 18.13 -7.07
C THR A 71 1.19 18.65 -7.30
N ILE A 72 1.69 18.49 -8.53
CA ILE A 72 3.00 18.97 -8.95
C ILE A 72 2.80 20.17 -9.88
N ARG A 73 3.60 21.21 -9.70
CA ARG A 73 3.67 22.36 -10.60
C ARG A 73 5.09 22.57 -11.06
N THR A 74 5.29 22.51 -12.36
CA THR A 74 6.54 22.89 -13.01
C THR A 74 6.49 24.37 -13.39
N GLY A 75 7.57 25.09 -13.11
CA GLY A 75 7.77 26.45 -13.63
C GLY A 75 7.98 26.47 -15.14
N THR A 76 8.04 27.67 -15.72
CA THR A 76 8.32 27.84 -17.16
C THR A 76 9.69 27.26 -17.50
N GLY A 77 9.73 26.28 -18.41
CA GLY A 77 10.95 25.59 -18.82
C GLY A 77 11.50 24.58 -17.80
N ALA A 78 10.80 24.34 -16.68
CA ALA A 78 11.20 23.34 -15.71
C ALA A 78 10.75 21.93 -16.15
N ALA A 79 11.55 20.93 -15.78
CA ALA A 79 11.29 19.53 -16.06
C ALA A 79 11.50 18.70 -14.78
N ALA A 80 10.64 17.71 -14.60
CA ALA A 80 10.74 16.74 -13.52
C ALA A 80 10.41 15.35 -14.06
N GLU A 81 11.05 14.33 -13.52
CA GLU A 81 10.78 12.93 -13.79
C GLU A 81 10.11 12.31 -12.57
N ILE A 82 9.02 11.58 -12.77
CA ILE A 82 8.37 10.81 -11.72
C ILE A 82 8.68 9.35 -11.96
N THR A 83 9.34 8.70 -11.00
CA THR A 83 9.54 7.25 -11.00
C THR A 83 8.47 6.59 -10.14
N TYR A 84 7.66 5.72 -10.74
CA TYR A 84 6.63 4.97 -10.03
C TYR A 84 7.22 3.74 -9.32
N PHE A 85 6.53 3.25 -8.29
CA PHE A 85 6.95 2.06 -7.54
C PHE A 85 7.17 0.80 -8.41
N GLU A 86 6.45 0.71 -9.54
CA GLU A 86 6.56 -0.37 -10.51
C GLU A 86 7.79 -0.25 -11.43
N GLY A 87 8.57 0.84 -11.31
CA GLY A 87 9.78 1.11 -12.09
C GLY A 87 9.55 1.82 -13.42
N SER A 88 8.32 2.20 -13.75
CA SER A 88 8.00 3.09 -14.88
C SER A 88 8.34 4.54 -14.53
N SER A 89 8.61 5.39 -15.54
CA SER A 89 8.81 6.83 -15.35
C SER A 89 8.16 7.70 -16.43
N VAL A 90 7.87 8.96 -16.07
CA VAL A 90 7.26 9.99 -16.94
C VAL A 90 7.87 11.36 -16.70
#